data_AF-A0A072TWX8-F1
#
_entry.id   AF-A0A072TWX8-F1
#
_cell.length_a   1.000
_cell.length_b   1.000
_cell.length_c   1.000
_cell.angle_alpha   90.00
_cell.angle_beta   90.00
_cell.angle_gamma   90.00
#
_symmetry.space_group_name_H-M   'P 1'
#
loop_
_entity.id
_entity.type
_entity.pdbx_description
1 polymer ?
#
loop_
_entity_poly.entity_id
_entity_poly.type
_entity_poly.pdbx_seq_one_letter_code
_entity_poly.pdbx_strand_id
1 'polypeptide(L)' 'MERKILLVLCFFLFALTVAQGRCMKMSSRFVGLCTGPLESQVCDYTCIGEGYPNGTCFSEVCYCSC' A
#
# COMPACT_ATOMS: atom_id res chain seq x y z
N MET A 1 4.59 -11.06 -37.55
CA MET A 1 3.77 -11.60 -36.44
C MET A 1 4.06 -10.92 -35.09
N GLU A 2 5.16 -10.16 -34.97
CA GLU A 2 5.68 -9.68 -33.69
C GLU A 2 5.05 -8.39 -33.15
N ARG A 3 4.55 -7.50 -34.03
CA ARG A 3 3.89 -6.24 -33.63
C ARG A 3 2.60 -6.43 -32.81
N LYS A 4 1.85 -7.50 -33.06
CA LYS A 4 0.60 -7.79 -32.33
C LYS A 4 0.87 -8.27 -30.90
N ILE A 5 1.93 -9.06 -30.72
CA ILE A 5 2.32 -9.60 -29.41
C ILE A 5 2.83 -8.47 -28.51
N LEU A 6 3.59 -7.53 -29.06
CA LEU A 6 4.10 -6.37 -28.33
C LEU A 6 2.97 -5.50 -27.76
N LEU A 7 1.95 -5.21 -28.57
CA LEU A 7 0.79 -4.40 -28.14
C LEU A 7 -0.02 -5.10 -27.04
N VAL A 8 -0.17 -6.42 -27.14
CA VAL A 8 -0.86 -7.23 -26.13
C VAL A 8 -0.08 -7.21 -24.82
N LEU A 9 1.24 -7.41 -24.86
CA LEU A 9 2.10 -7.33 -23.66
C LEU A 9 2.06 -5.94 -23.00
N CYS A 10 2.12 -4.87 -23.79
CA CYS A 10 1.98 -3.51 -23.26
C CYS A 10 0.63 -3.29 -22.57
N PHE A 11 -0.46 -3.81 -23.15
CA PHE A 11 -1.79 -3.70 -22.54
C PHE A 11 -1.90 -4.50 -21.24
N PHE A 12 -1.36 -5.72 -21.19
CA PHE A 12 -1.32 -6.53 -19.97
C PHE A 12 -0.50 -5.86 -18.86
N LEU A 13 0.66 -5.28 -19.19
CA LEU A 13 1.49 -4.55 -18.23
C LEU A 13 0.77 -3.30 -17.69
N PHE A 14 0.06 -2.56 -18.54
CA PHE A 14 -0.77 -1.42 -18.10
C PHE A 14 -1.94 -1.85 -17.21
N ALA A 15 -2.59 -2.97 -17.51
CA ALA A 15 -3.65 -3.49 -16.65
C ALA A 15 -3.11 -3.92 -15.28
N LEU A 16 -1.92 -4.53 -15.24
CA LEU A 16 -1.23 -4.90 -14.00
C LEU A 16 -0.83 -3.67 -13.18
N THR A 17 -0.37 -2.58 -13.78
CA THR A 17 0.00 -1.36 -13.04
C THR A 17 -1.22 -0.62 -12.50
N VAL A 18 -2.33 -0.57 -13.25
CA VAL A 18 -3.60 0.00 -12.77
C VAL A 18 -4.19 -0.82 -11.63
N ALA A 19 -4.03 -2.15 -11.66
CA ALA A 19 -4.45 -3.03 -10.57
C ALA A 19 -3.59 -2.90 -9.29
N GLN A 20 -2.39 -2.33 -9.39
CA GLN A 20 -1.50 -2.07 -8.25
C GLN A 20 -1.77 -0.71 -7.56
N GLY A 21 -2.95 -0.12 -7.75
CA GLY A 21 -3.40 0.95 -6.87
C GLY A 21 -3.36 0.44 -5.43
N ARG A 22 -2.31 0.81 -4.68
CA ARG A 22 -2.10 0.36 -3.30
C ARG A 22 -3.34 0.77 -2.52
N CYS A 23 -4.11 -0.22 -2.08
CA CYS A 23 -5.27 0.06 -1.27
C CYS A 23 -4.74 0.55 0.08
N MET A 24 -5.15 1.75 0.48
CA MET A 24 -4.71 2.37 1.71
C MET A 24 -5.93 2.61 2.58
N LYS A 25 -5.92 2.09 3.79
CA LYS A 25 -6.98 2.26 4.77
C LYS A 25 -6.39 2.83 6.05
N MET A 26 -6.98 3.90 6.58
CA MET A 26 -6.57 4.44 7.87
C MET A 26 -6.71 3.38 8.97
N SER A 27 -5.68 3.20 9.79
CA SER A 27 -5.72 2.28 10.93
C SER A 27 -6.80 2.72 11.93
N SER A 28 -7.55 1.75 12.44
CA SER A 28 -8.60 1.99 13.45
C SER A 28 -8.06 1.94 14.88
N ARG A 29 -6.87 1.36 15.09
CA ARG A 29 -6.28 1.11 16.41
C ARG A 29 -5.03 1.92 16.70
N PHE A 30 -4.42 2.57 15.71
CA PHE A 30 -3.27 3.43 15.95
C PHE A 30 -3.69 4.70 16.69
N VAL A 31 -3.02 5.00 17.80
CA VAL A 31 -3.30 6.17 18.65
C VAL A 31 -2.09 7.09 18.67
N GLY A 32 -2.29 8.36 18.34
CA GLY A 32 -1.26 9.40 18.33
C GLY A 32 -0.90 9.87 16.92
N LEU A 33 0.13 10.73 16.84
CA LEU A 33 0.69 11.20 15.57
C LEU A 33 1.74 10.20 15.10
N CYS A 34 1.69 9.82 13.82
CA CYS A 34 2.74 9.02 13.24
C CYS A 34 3.90 9.90 12.74
N THR A 35 4.76 10.30 13.67
CA THR A 35 5.89 11.19 13.41
C THR A 35 7.18 10.57 13.90
N GLY A 36 7.88 9.85 13.02
CA GLY A 36 9.20 9.30 13.33
C GLY A 36 9.32 7.80 13.02
N PRO A 37 10.54 7.25 13.20
CA PRO A 37 10.82 5.85 12.89
C PRO A 37 10.18 4.88 13.88
N LEU A 38 10.03 5.27 15.15
CA LEU A 38 9.42 4.44 16.17
C LEU A 38 7.91 4.31 15.91
N GLU A 39 7.25 5.44 15.69
CA GLU A 39 5.83 5.54 15.37
C GLU A 39 5.50 4.82 14.06
N SER A 40 6.39 4.91 13.06
CA SER A 40 6.25 4.15 11.82
C SER A 40 6.30 2.64 12.04
N GLN A 41 7.19 2.15 12.93
CA GLN A 41 7.20 0.72 13.31
C GLN A 41 5.92 0.35 14.07
N VAL A 42 5.49 1.17 15.02
CA VAL A 42 4.25 0.93 15.77
C VAL A 42 3.04 0.89 14.83
N CYS A 43 2.99 1.78 13.84
CA CYS A 43 1.96 1.76 12.79
C CYS A 43 1.98 0.45 12.01
N ASP A 44 3.15 0.00 11.58
CA ASP A 44 3.31 -1.27 10.86
C ASP A 44 2.82 -2.46 11.68
N TYR A 45 3.27 -2.60 12.93
CA TYR A 45 2.80 -3.65 13.85
C TYR A 45 1.31 -3.57 14.14
N THR A 46 0.75 -2.35 14.25
CA THR A 46 -0.69 -2.15 14.48
C THR A 46 -1.49 -2.64 13.29
N CYS A 47 -1.08 -2.30 12.07
CA CYS A 47 -1.72 -2.75 10.84
C CYS A 47 -1.63 -4.27 10.67
N ILE A 48 -0.49 -4.88 11.00
CA ILE A 48 -0.33 -6.34 11.04
C ILE A 48 -1.31 -6.95 12.04
N GLY A 49 -1.47 -6.36 13.23
CA GLY A 49 -2.44 -6.78 14.23
C GLY A 49 -3.92 -6.58 13.82
N GLU A 50 -4.20 -5.68 12.88
CA GLU A 50 -5.52 -5.48 12.25
C GLU A 50 -5.77 -6.45 11.07
N GLY A 51 -4.77 -7.24 10.66
CA GLY A 51 -4.87 -8.19 9.56
C GLY A 51 -4.41 -7.67 8.19
N TYR A 52 -3.71 -6.53 8.17
CA TYR A 52 -3.13 -5.95 6.96
C TYR A 52 -1.65 -6.35 6.81
N PRO A 53 -1.12 -6.50 5.59
CA PRO A 53 0.27 -6.88 5.35
C PRO A 53 1.32 -5.92 5.92
N ASN A 54 1.04 -4.62 5.95
CA ASN A 54 1.93 -3.59 6.49
C ASN A 54 1.18 -2.29 6.81
N GLY A 55 1.88 -1.37 7.46
CA GLY A 55 1.46 0.00 7.73
C GLY A 55 2.47 1.03 7.27
N THR A 56 2.00 2.20 6.89
CA THR A 56 2.84 3.34 6.53
C THR A 56 2.28 4.63 7.10
N CYS A 57 3.18 5.56 7.37
CA CYS A 57 2.80 6.86 7.90
C CYS A 57 2.79 7.90 6.81
N PHE A 58 1.64 8.52 6.61
CA PHE A 58 1.42 9.53 5.60
C PHE A 58 0.71 10.71 6.23
N SER A 59 1.31 11.90 6.13
CA SER A 59 0.78 13.13 6.74
C SER A 59 0.43 12.96 8.23
N GLU A 60 1.34 12.38 9.00
CA GLU A 60 1.19 12.11 10.45
C GLU A 60 0.09 11.09 10.82
N VAL A 61 -0.51 10.44 9.83
CA VAL A 61 -1.56 9.43 10.00
C VAL A 61 -1.04 8.05 9.60
N CYS A 62 -1.42 7.03 10.38
CA CYS A 62 -1.12 5.63 10.07
C CYS A 62 -2.14 5.05 9.07
N TYR A 63 -1.65 4.58 7.93
CA TYR A 63 -2.42 3.88 6.89
C TYR A 63 -1.93 2.44 6.74
N CYS A 64 -2.85 1.49 6.79
CA CYS A 64 -2.62 0.09 6.49
C CYS A 64 -2.78 -0.18 5.00
N SER A 65 -1.88 -0.99 4.44
CA SER A 65 -2.04 -1.44 3.05
C SER A 65 -3.02 -2.60 2.98
N CYS A 66 -3.96 -2.52 2.06
CA CYS A 66 -4.69 -3.63 1.47
C CYS A 66 -4.14 -3.86 0.03
#